data_AF-A0A941AS33-F1
#
_entry.id   AF-A0A941AS33-F1
#
_cell.length_a   1.000
_cell.length_b   1.000
_cell.length_c   1.000
_cell.angle_alpha   90.00
_cell.angle_beta   90.00
_cell.angle_gamma   90.00
#
_symmetry.space_group_name_H-M   'P 1'
#
loop_
_entity.id
_entity.type
_entity.pdbx_description
1 polymer ?
#
loop_
_entity_poly.entity_id
_entity_poly.type
_entity_poly.pdbx_seq_one_letter_code
_entity_poly.pdbx_strand_id
1 'polypeptide(L)' 'MKSMTFRDLQDLPPTIDLMTAARALGIGRSKAYQLARDGEFPVRIIRIGDLYRVCTVDLMKVLGVDTGERAI' A
#
# COMPACT_ATOMS: atom_id res chain seq x y z
N MET A 1 -10.64 2.74 -13.48
CA MET A 1 -9.44 2.76 -12.62
C MET A 1 -8.32 2.07 -13.38
N LYS A 2 -7.14 2.69 -13.53
CA LYS A 2 -6.00 2.03 -14.18
C LYS A 2 -5.49 0.91 -13.25
N SER A 3 -5.30 -0.29 -13.76
CA SER A 3 -4.68 -1.39 -13.02
C SER A 3 -3.26 -1.01 -12.62
N MET A 4 -2.81 -1.34 -11.40
CA MET A 4 -1.38 -1.21 -11.06
C MET A 4 -0.64 -2.43 -11.59
N THR A 5 0.51 -2.22 -12.21
CA THR A 5 1.39 -3.29 -12.69
C THR A 5 2.48 -3.59 -11.65
N PHE A 6 3.13 -4.75 -11.78
CA PHE A 6 4.27 -5.12 -10.94
C PHE A 6 5.46 -4.16 -11.09
N ARG A 7 5.62 -3.53 -12.26
CA ARG A 7 6.66 -2.52 -12.46
C ARG A 7 6.34 -1.23 -11.72
N ASP A 8 5.07 -0.81 -11.75
CA ASP A 8 4.62 0.36 -10.98
C ASP A 8 4.90 0.21 -9.48
N LEU A 9 4.85 -1.02 -8.94
CA LEU A 9 5.17 -1.33 -7.54
C LEU A 9 6.65 -1.16 -7.20
N GLN A 10 7.55 -1.52 -8.12
CA GLN A 10 9.00 -1.43 -7.92
C GLN A 10 9.52 0.02 -7.95
N ASP A 11 8.85 0.88 -8.72
CA ASP A 11 9.21 2.29 -8.87
C ASP A 11 8.56 3.18 -7.78
N LEU A 12 7.86 2.59 -6.80
CA LEU A 12 7.22 3.35 -5.74
C LEU A 12 8.26 4.01 -4.80
N PRO A 13 7.99 5.24 -4.34
CA PRO A 13 8.80 5.86 -3.30
C PRO A 13 8.72 5.05 -1.99
N PRO A 14 9.63 5.27 -1.02
CA PRO A 14 9.63 4.53 0.25
C PRO A 14 8.31 4.59 1.04
N THR A 15 7.58 5.71 0.90
CA THR A 15 6.23 5.86 1.45
C THR A 15 5.28 6.42 0.39
N ILE A 16 4.06 5.91 0.40
CA ILE A 16 2.98 6.29 -0.50
C ILE A 16 1.75 6.74 0.29
N ASP A 17 0.80 7.39 -0.37
CA ASP A 17 -0.48 7.73 0.23
C ASP A 17 -1.43 6.51 0.31
N LEU A 18 -2.46 6.63 1.15
CA LEU A 18 -3.48 5.61 1.35
C LEU A 18 -4.18 5.19 0.05
N MET A 19 -4.43 6.11 -0.88
CA MET A 19 -5.15 5.81 -2.11
C MET A 19 -4.30 5.02 -3.10
N THR A 20 -3.00 5.31 -3.15
CA THR A 20 -2.04 4.51 -3.91
C THR A 20 -1.96 3.09 -3.37
N ALA A 21 -1.89 2.92 -2.04
CA ALA A 21 -1.90 1.59 -1.40
C ALA A 21 -3.23 0.85 -1.63
N ALA A 22 -4.36 1.54 -1.48
CA ALA A 22 -5.69 0.97 -1.71
C ALA A 22 -5.86 0.50 -3.15
N ARG A 23 -5.35 1.26 -4.12
CA ARG A 23 -5.37 0.87 -5.53
C ARG A 23 -4.56 -0.40 -5.80
N ALA A 24 -3.38 -0.54 -5.17
CA ALA A 24 -2.59 -1.76 -5.26
C ALA A 24 -3.33 -2.98 -4.71
N LEU A 25 -4.15 -2.78 -3.67
CA LEU A 25 -4.95 -3.81 -3.02
C LEU A 25 -6.35 -4.02 -3.66
N GLY A 26 -6.70 -3.28 -4.70
CA GLY A 26 -8.05 -3.33 -5.30
C GLY A 26 -9.17 -2.77 -4.42
N ILE A 27 -8.84 -1.95 -3.42
CA ILE A 27 -9.79 -1.35 -2.47
C ILE A 27 -10.28 0.01 -2.99
N GLY A 28 -11.59 0.20 -3.00
CA GLY A 28 -12.22 1.48 -3.37
C GLY A 28 -11.99 2.57 -2.31
N ARG A 29 -11.99 3.84 -2.74
CA ARG A 29 -11.72 5.03 -1.89
C ARG A 29 -12.49 5.02 -0.56
N SER A 30 -13.81 4.86 -0.62
CA SER A 30 -14.65 4.93 0.59
C SER A 30 -14.31 3.82 1.59
N LYS A 31 -14.08 2.59 1.09
CA LYS A 31 -13.71 1.45 1.95
C LYS A 31 -12.30 1.61 2.51
N ALA A 32 -11.36 2.17 1.73
CA ALA A 32 -10.00 2.45 2.20
C ALA A 32 -10.00 3.43 3.38
N TYR A 33 -10.75 4.53 3.28
CA TYR A 33 -10.86 5.48 4.40
C TYR A 33 -11.59 4.90 5.61
N GLN A 34 -12.61 4.07 5.42
CA GLN A 34 -13.27 3.37 6.52
C GLN A 34 -12.26 2.49 7.27
N LEU A 35 -11.62 1.58 6.55
CA LEU A 35 -10.60 0.67 7.12
C LEU A 35 -9.44 1.45 7.78
N ALA A 36 -9.01 2.56 7.20
CA ALA A 36 -7.96 3.40 7.78
C ALA A 36 -8.38 4.07 9.09
N ARG A 37 -9.64 4.49 9.22
CA ARG A 37 -10.19 5.07 10.46
C ARG A 37 -10.42 4.01 11.53
N ASP A 38 -10.85 2.83 11.11
CA ASP A 38 -11.17 1.71 12.00
C ASP A 38 -9.91 0.93 12.43
N GLY A 39 -8.75 1.25 11.84
CA GLY A 39 -7.48 0.56 12.11
C GLY A 39 -7.38 -0.84 11.48
N GLU A 40 -8.27 -1.15 10.54
CA GLU A 40 -8.42 -2.45 9.89
C GLU A 40 -7.82 -2.50 8.48
N PHE A 41 -7.10 -1.45 8.05
CA PHE A 41 -6.47 -1.46 6.74
C PHE A 41 -5.41 -2.58 6.68
N PRO A 42 -5.32 -3.36 5.59
CA PRO A 42 -4.45 -4.55 5.54
C PRO A 42 -2.95 -4.27 5.72
N VAL A 43 -2.55 -3.01 5.53
CA VAL A 43 -1.18 -2.54 5.69
C VAL A 43 -1.14 -1.52 6.82
N ARG A 44 -0.09 -1.53 7.62
CA ARG A 44 0.12 -0.54 8.68
C ARG A 44 0.13 0.87 8.09
N ILE A 45 -0.71 1.75 8.64
CA ILE A 45 -0.76 3.16 8.25
C ILE A 45 -0.06 4.03 9.29
N ILE A 46 0.83 4.90 8.83
CA ILE A 46 1.45 5.96 9.61
C ILE A 46 0.57 7.21 9.44
N ARG A 47 0.00 7.70 10.54
CA ARG A 47 -0.81 8.92 10.54
C ARG A 47 0.04 10.11 10.98
N ILE A 48 0.14 11.11 10.11
CA ILE A 48 0.88 12.36 10.35
C ILE A 48 -0.10 13.52 10.23
N GLY A 49 -0.69 13.93 11.35
CA GLY A 49 -1.84 14.84 11.35
C GLY A 49 -3.02 14.26 10.57
N ASP A 50 -3.39 14.93 9.48
CA ASP A 50 -4.46 14.51 8.56
C ASP A 50 -3.96 13.63 7.40
N LEU A 51 -2.65 13.41 7.30
CA LEU A 51 -2.05 12.59 6.24
C LEU A 51 -1.98 11.12 6.65
N TYR A 52 -2.40 10.26 5.73
CA TYR A 52 -2.20 8.81 5.81
C TYR A 52 -1.04 8.41 4.90
N ARG A 53 -0.04 7.75 5.49
CA ARG A 53 1.13 7.23 4.77
C ARG A 53 1.28 5.74 4.99
N VAL A 54 1.65 5.03 3.93
CA VAL A 54 1.90 3.59 3.95
C VAL A 54 3.33 3.34 3.51
N CYS A 55 4.05 2.51 4.26
CA CYS A 55 5.39 2.06 3.87
C CYS A 55 5.27 1.09 2.69
N THR A 56 5.97 1.37 1.60
CA THR A 56 5.97 0.52 0.40
C THR A 56 6.43 -0.90 0.73
N VAL A 57 7.40 -1.06 1.63
CA VAL A 57 7.86 -2.37 2.09
C VAL A 57 6.77 -3.21 2.77
N ASP A 58 5.88 -2.58 3.54
CA ASP A 58 4.80 -3.30 4.21
C ASP A 58 3.71 -3.68 3.21
N LEU A 59 3.43 -2.82 2.22
CA LEU A 59 2.54 -3.13 1.10
C LEU A 59 3.07 -4.33 0.29
N MET A 60 4.36 -4.32 -0.05
CA MET A 60 4.99 -5.41 -0.81
C MET A 60 4.89 -6.75 -0.10
N LYS A 61 5.11 -6.78 1.23
CA LYS A 61 4.95 -7.98 2.06
C LYS A 61 3.52 -8.51 2.02
N VAL A 62 2.52 -7.65 2.14
CA VAL A 62 1.09 -8.05 2.08
C VAL A 62 0.72 -8.59 0.70
N LEU A 63 1.33 -8.07 -0.36
CA LEU A 63 1.17 -8.58 -1.72
C LEU A 63 1.96 -9.88 -2.00
N GLY A 64 2.70 -10.40 -1.01
CA GLY A 64 3.53 -11.60 -1.17
C GLY A 64 4.77 -11.37 -2.04
N VAL A 65 5.18 -10.11 -2.23
CA VAL A 65 6.41 -9.78 -2.96
C VAL A 65 7.58 -9.82 -1.98
N ASP A 66 8.33 -10.91 -2.03
CA ASP A 66 9.58 -11.01 -1.28
C ASP A 66 10.65 -10.13 -1.95
N THR A 67 11.14 -9.14 -1.22
CA THR A 67 12.21 -8.23 -1.70
C THR A 67 13.60 -8.85 -1.49
N GLY A 68 13.68 -10.07 -0.96
CA GLY A 68 14.89 -10.72 -0.51
C GLY A 68 14.93 -12.21 -0.85
N GLU A 69 14.85 -12.56 -2.13
CA GLU A 69 15.58 -13.72 -2.66
C GLU A 69 15.66 -13.65 -4.18
N ARG A 70 16.77 -13.09 -4.69
CA ARG A 70 17.33 -13.60 -5.93
C ARG A 70 17.84 -15.01 -5.58
N ALA A 71 17.02 -16.02 -5.84
CA ALA A 71 17.54 -17.37 -6.01
C ALA A 71 18.57 -17.29 -7.14
N ILE A 72 19.84 -17.37 -6.74
CA ILE A 72 20.99 -17.63 -7.63
C ILE A 72 20.90 -19.04 -8.19
#